data_AF-A0A6P0NSW1-F1
#
_entry.id   AF-A0A6P0NSW1-F1
#
_cell.length_a   1.000
_cell.length_b   1.000
_cell.length_c   1.000
_cell.angle_alpha   90.00
_cell.angle_beta   90.00
_cell.angle_gamma   90.00
#
_symmetry.space_group_name_H-M   'P 1'
#
loop_
_entity.id
_entity.type
_entity.pdbx_description
1 polymer ?
#
loop_
_entity_poly.entity_id
_entity_poly.type
_entity_poly.pdbx_seq_one_letter_code
_entity_poly.pdbx_strand_id
1 'polypeptide(L)'
;MQSSKIQVDNTSGEGVNNPTSTLPDTANPDISTMSDSGELKIYIAQKIITMEAAQPEINPATTPEGGVISEERMPAVAVQGDTILAVGILSQVKNTLRELGKTFDEDKIVDRTFRDKVIMPGFVEHHLHPLLGAMTMAVEVISIEDWTLPGKKSEAAHNEQDYKDRLVQAHKLMDQNDPEQKETLFTWGLTTEVK
;
A
#
# COMPACT_ATOMS: atom_id res chain seq x y z
N MET A 1 37.96 49.02 -11.81
CA MET A 1 36.81 49.95 -11.78
C MET A 1 36.23 49.93 -13.19
N GLN A 2 35.02 49.47 -13.49
CA GLN A 2 33.74 49.57 -12.81
C GLN A 2 33.01 48.21 -12.74
N SER A 3 32.17 48.07 -11.72
CA SER A 3 31.23 46.95 -11.54
C SER A 3 29.97 47.23 -12.36
N SER A 4 29.60 46.35 -13.28
CA SER A 4 28.31 46.44 -13.97
C SER A 4 27.30 45.56 -13.23
N LYS A 5 26.36 46.20 -12.54
CA LYS A 5 25.17 45.57 -11.95
C LYS A 5 24.24 45.17 -13.10
N ILE A 6 23.85 43.90 -13.17
CA ILE A 6 22.77 43.46 -14.05
C ILE A 6 21.46 43.94 -13.42
N GLN A 7 20.75 44.78 -14.17
CA GLN A 7 19.45 45.32 -13.83
C GLN A 7 18.41 44.24 -14.12
N VAL A 8 17.66 43.83 -13.09
CA VAL A 8 16.56 42.87 -13.24
C VAL A 8 15.39 43.61 -13.89
N ASP A 9 15.12 43.29 -15.15
CA ASP A 9 13.92 43.76 -15.83
C ASP A 9 12.74 42.91 -15.35
N ASN A 10 11.84 43.55 -14.61
CA ASN A 10 10.68 42.91 -14.02
C ASN A 10 9.53 42.96 -15.04
N THR A 11 9.67 42.22 -16.14
CA THR A 11 8.59 42.01 -17.09
C THR A 11 7.74 40.85 -16.58
N SER A 12 6.55 41.19 -16.09
CA SER A 12 5.47 40.26 -15.76
C SER A 12 5.11 39.44 -17.00
N GLY A 13 5.65 38.22 -17.10
CA GLY A 13 5.24 37.25 -18.09
C GLY A 13 3.78 36.85 -17.86
N GLU A 14 2.96 36.99 -18.89
CA GLU A 14 1.59 36.49 -18.91
C GLU A 14 1.62 34.99 -18.57
N GLY A 15 0.96 34.62 -17.47
CA GLY A 15 0.80 33.23 -17.07
C GLY A 15 0.04 32.48 -18.15
N VAL A 16 0.60 31.35 -18.61
CA VAL A 16 -0.12 30.40 -19.44
C VAL A 16 -1.29 29.88 -18.61
N ASN A 17 -2.50 30.32 -18.93
CA ASN A 17 -3.73 29.83 -18.31
C ASN A 17 -3.89 28.36 -18.71
N ASN A 18 -3.66 27.44 -17.77
CA ASN A 18 -4.06 26.05 -17.95
C ASN A 18 -5.59 25.98 -18.09
N PRO A 19 -6.13 25.29 -19.10
CA PRO A 19 -7.58 25.10 -19.21
C PRO A 19 -8.08 24.34 -17.97
N THR A 20 -9.12 24.88 -17.33
CA THR A 20 -9.86 24.20 -16.27
C THR A 20 -10.28 22.81 -16.74
N SER A 21 -9.91 21.77 -15.98
CA SER A 21 -10.36 20.40 -16.24
C SER A 21 -11.89 20.36 -16.31
N THR A 22 -12.43 19.94 -17.45
CA THR A 22 -13.87 19.71 -17.66
C THR A 22 -14.27 18.24 -17.43
N LEU A 23 -13.35 17.42 -16.90
CA LEU A 23 -13.68 16.06 -16.52
C LEU A 23 -14.61 16.10 -15.29
N PRO A 24 -15.76 15.42 -15.32
CA PRO A 24 -16.63 15.34 -14.16
C PRO A 24 -15.85 14.69 -13.01
N ASP A 25 -16.00 15.25 -11.81
CA ASP A 25 -15.37 14.82 -10.56
C ASP A 25 -15.98 13.49 -10.06
N THR A 26 -15.94 12.47 -10.90
CA THR A 26 -16.50 11.13 -10.63
C THR A 26 -15.47 10.16 -10.06
N ALA A 27 -14.22 10.62 -9.87
CA ALA A 27 -13.12 9.81 -9.37
C ALA A 27 -12.93 9.92 -7.84
N ASN A 28 -13.60 10.87 -7.18
CA ASN A 28 -13.66 10.90 -5.73
C ASN A 28 -15.01 10.32 -5.31
N PRO A 29 -15.08 9.10 -4.75
CA PRO A 29 -16.35 8.58 -4.28
C PRO A 29 -16.90 9.55 -3.23
N ASP A 30 -18.11 10.04 -3.45
CA ASP A 30 -18.83 10.82 -2.46
C ASP A 30 -19.14 9.91 -1.27
N ILE A 31 -18.24 9.92 -0.28
CA ILE A 31 -18.32 9.12 0.94
C ILE A 31 -19.57 9.44 1.76
N SER A 32 -20.29 10.53 1.46
CA SER A 32 -21.57 10.84 2.10
C SER A 32 -22.68 9.85 1.75
N THR A 33 -22.46 8.97 0.77
CA THR A 33 -23.42 7.96 0.29
C THR A 33 -23.05 6.51 0.62
N MET A 34 -21.92 6.27 1.30
CA MET A 34 -21.53 4.93 1.76
C MET A 34 -22.52 4.47 2.84
N SER A 35 -23.26 3.40 2.55
CA SER A 35 -24.23 2.86 3.51
C SER A 35 -23.53 2.44 4.80
N ASP A 36 -24.03 2.92 5.93
CA ASP A 36 -23.58 2.61 7.30
C ASP A 36 -23.93 1.15 7.72
N SER A 37 -23.91 0.21 6.77
CA SER A 37 -24.49 -1.14 6.88
C SER A 37 -23.49 -2.22 7.30
N GLY A 38 -22.24 -1.85 7.55
CA GLY A 38 -21.20 -2.78 8.00
C GLY A 38 -21.33 -3.18 9.47
N GLU A 39 -20.79 -4.35 9.81
CA GLU A 39 -20.64 -4.82 11.20
C GLU A 39 -19.69 -3.88 11.97
N LEU A 40 -20.12 -3.43 13.15
CA LEU A 40 -19.29 -2.62 14.04
C LEU A 40 -18.36 -3.53 14.86
N LYS A 41 -17.04 -3.31 14.74
CA LYS A 41 -16.01 -3.98 15.54
C LYS A 41 -15.04 -2.99 16.14
N ILE A 42 -14.52 -3.31 17.32
CA ILE A 42 -13.40 -2.63 17.95
C ILE A 42 -12.23 -3.59 17.99
N TYR A 43 -11.13 -3.25 17.33
CA TYR A 43 -9.89 -4.02 17.43
C TYR A 43 -8.98 -3.39 18.47
N ILE A 44 -8.50 -4.19 19.42
CA ILE A 44 -7.45 -3.77 20.35
C ILE A 44 -6.07 -4.22 19.85
N ALA A 45 -5.05 -3.42 20.13
CA ALA A 45 -3.68 -3.65 19.69
C ALA A 45 -2.64 -3.32 20.75
N GLN A 46 -1.41 -3.78 20.54
CA GLN A 46 -0.27 -3.39 21.38
C GLN A 46 0.08 -1.91 21.14
N LYS A 47 -0.06 -1.46 19.90
CA LYS A 47 0.21 -0.08 19.47
C LYS A 47 -0.58 0.20 18.20
N ILE A 48 -1.05 1.44 18.04
CA ILE A 48 -1.66 1.90 16.79
C ILE A 48 -0.87 3.10 16.30
N ILE A 49 -0.34 3.03 15.08
CA ILE A 49 0.19 4.19 14.36
C ILE A 49 -0.98 4.77 13.57
N THR A 50 -1.25 6.07 13.73
CA THR A 50 -2.37 6.74 13.05
C THR A 50 -1.89 7.55 11.85
N MET A 51 -0.62 7.99 11.88
CA MET A 51 -0.05 9.03 10.99
C MET A 51 -0.74 10.40 11.09
N GLU A 52 -1.63 10.61 12.06
CA GLU A 52 -2.23 11.91 12.34
C GLU A 52 -1.27 12.80 13.14
N ALA A 53 -0.98 14.01 12.65
CA ALA A 53 0.04 14.88 13.25
C ALA A 53 -0.24 15.22 14.73
N ALA A 54 -1.51 15.36 15.12
CA ALA A 54 -1.92 15.66 16.48
C ALA A 54 -1.74 14.47 17.45
N GLN A 55 -1.77 13.25 16.92
CA GLN A 55 -1.66 12.02 17.69
C GLN A 55 -1.06 10.90 16.82
N PRO A 56 0.25 10.92 16.52
CA PRO A 56 0.85 10.06 15.49
C PRO A 56 0.83 8.57 15.85
N GLU A 57 0.77 8.27 17.15
CA GLU A 57 0.67 6.92 17.69
C GLU A 57 -0.13 6.89 18.99
N ILE A 58 -0.73 5.73 19.25
CA ILE A 58 -1.43 5.39 20.48
C ILE A 58 -0.71 4.20 21.09
N ASN A 59 -0.13 4.44 22.26
CA ASN A 59 0.55 3.44 23.07
C ASN A 59 -0.33 3.10 24.29
N PRO A 60 -0.20 1.90 24.86
CA PRO A 60 -0.88 1.56 26.10
C PRO A 60 -0.34 2.47 27.19
N ALA A 61 -1.24 3.05 27.99
CA ALA A 61 -0.83 3.85 29.12
C ALA A 61 0.00 2.98 30.08
N THR A 62 1.30 3.27 30.22
CA THR A 62 2.16 2.57 31.18
C THR A 62 1.64 2.83 32.59
N THR A 63 1.46 1.78 33.37
CA THR A 63 1.36 1.94 34.83
C THR A 63 2.75 2.31 35.35
N PRO A 64 2.89 3.23 36.33
CA PRO A 64 4.19 3.60 36.88
C PRO A 64 5.00 2.43 37.46
N GLU A 65 4.36 1.29 37.70
CA GLU A 65 4.97 0.12 38.35
C GLU A 65 4.54 -1.19 37.67
N GLY A 66 4.86 -1.40 36.39
CA GLY A 66 4.84 -2.73 35.75
C GLY A 66 3.55 -3.57 35.94
N GLY A 67 2.43 -2.93 36.26
CA GLY A 67 1.18 -3.57 36.62
C GLY A 67 0.41 -3.92 35.37
N VAL A 68 -0.46 -4.94 35.48
CA VAL A 68 -1.35 -5.37 34.40
C VAL A 68 -2.11 -4.16 33.85
N ILE A 69 -1.84 -3.80 32.61
CA ILE A 69 -2.62 -2.79 31.89
C ILE A 69 -4.05 -3.33 31.75
N SER A 70 -5.02 -2.60 32.31
CA SER A 70 -6.43 -2.91 32.12
C SER A 70 -6.76 -2.89 30.63
N GLU A 71 -7.61 -3.78 30.16
CA GLU A 71 -7.99 -3.84 28.74
C GLU A 71 -8.57 -2.51 28.23
N GLU A 72 -9.29 -1.79 29.09
CA GLU A 72 -9.84 -0.44 28.85
C GLU A 72 -8.78 0.62 28.48
N ARG A 73 -7.50 0.36 28.77
CA ARG A 73 -6.35 1.24 28.46
C ARG A 73 -5.58 0.80 27.22
N MET A 74 -5.98 -0.30 26.57
CA MET A 74 -5.30 -0.74 25.35
C MET A 74 -5.63 0.19 24.18
N PRO A 75 -4.66 0.46 23.29
CA PRO A 75 -4.92 1.07 21.99
C PRO A 75 -6.04 0.32 21.26
N ALA A 76 -6.99 1.06 20.72
CA ALA A 76 -8.18 0.54 20.08
C ALA A 76 -8.55 1.35 18.84
N VAL A 77 -9.09 0.66 17.84
CA VAL A 77 -9.70 1.25 16.63
C VAL A 77 -11.09 0.66 16.42
N ALA A 78 -12.09 1.52 16.32
CA ALA A 78 -13.45 1.15 15.95
C ALA A 78 -13.64 1.28 14.44
N VAL A 79 -14.12 0.22 13.81
CA VAL A 79 -14.37 0.13 12.38
C VAL A 79 -15.80 -0.34 12.16
N GLN A 80 -16.50 0.29 11.21
CA GLN A 80 -17.79 -0.15 10.74
C GLN A 80 -17.76 -0.25 9.21
N GLY A 81 -17.83 -1.47 8.69
CA GLY A 81 -17.59 -1.72 7.27
C GLY A 81 -16.17 -1.28 6.86
N ASP A 82 -16.09 -0.31 5.95
CA ASP A 82 -14.82 0.23 5.43
C ASP A 82 -14.39 1.54 6.11
N THR A 83 -15.13 2.00 7.13
CA THR A 83 -14.91 3.29 7.77
C THR A 83 -14.37 3.12 9.19
N ILE A 84 -13.32 3.87 9.51
CA ILE A 84 -12.85 4.05 10.89
C ILE A 84 -13.73 5.10 11.57
N LEU A 85 -14.38 4.73 12.67
CA LEU A 85 -15.25 5.65 13.43
C LEU A 85 -14.50 6.39 14.54
N ALA A 86 -13.54 5.72 15.17
CA ALA A 86 -12.76 6.28 16.27
C ALA A 86 -11.45 5.51 16.45
N VAL A 87 -10.41 6.21 16.90
CA VAL A 87 -9.13 5.63 17.30
C VAL A 87 -8.72 6.26 18.63
N GLY A 88 -8.25 5.47 19.59
CA GLY A 88 -7.87 5.95 20.91
C GLY A 88 -7.52 4.81 21.85
N ILE A 89 -7.63 5.02 23.16
CA ILE A 89 -7.71 3.89 24.09
C ILE A 89 -9.15 3.34 24.14
N LEU A 90 -9.31 2.05 24.45
CA LEU A 90 -10.61 1.35 24.40
C LEU A 90 -11.74 2.11 25.10
N SER A 91 -11.51 2.65 26.30
CA SER A 91 -12.54 3.41 27.02
C SER A 91 -12.98 4.69 26.29
N GLN A 92 -12.05 5.38 25.63
CA GLN A 92 -12.36 6.58 24.83
C GLN A 92 -13.15 6.21 23.57
N VAL A 93 -12.73 5.15 22.88
CA VAL A 93 -13.40 4.65 21.68
C VAL A 93 -14.85 4.26 21.99
N LYS A 94 -15.10 3.53 23.09
CA LYS A 94 -16.46 3.20 23.54
C LYS A 94 -17.30 4.44 23.81
N ASN A 95 -16.73 5.46 24.46
CA ASN A 95 -17.42 6.72 24.72
C ASN A 95 -17.77 7.46 23.42
N THR A 96 -16.83 7.59 22.49
CA THR A 96 -17.06 8.22 21.18
C THR A 96 -18.16 7.49 20.41
N LEU A 97 -18.18 6.15 20.41
CA LEU A 97 -19.26 5.40 19.75
C LEU A 97 -20.63 5.69 20.37
N ARG A 98 -20.72 5.86 21.70
CA ARG A 98 -21.96 6.24 22.39
C ARG A 98 -22.40 7.66 22.03
N GLU A 99 -21.46 8.60 21.94
CA GLU A 99 -21.71 9.98 21.50
C GLU A 99 -22.21 10.05 20.05
N LEU A 100 -21.71 9.17 19.19
CA LEU A 100 -22.19 8.97 17.82
C LEU A 100 -23.55 8.24 17.74
N GLY A 101 -24.17 7.91 18.88
CA GLY A 101 -25.47 7.23 18.94
C GLY A 101 -25.44 5.74 18.58
N LYS A 102 -24.26 5.12 18.50
CA LYS A 102 -24.13 3.70 18.18
C LYS A 102 -24.55 2.87 19.40
N THR A 103 -25.35 1.84 19.17
CA THR A 103 -25.77 0.87 20.19
C THR A 103 -25.06 -0.44 19.93
N PHE A 104 -24.38 -0.98 20.95
CA PHE A 104 -23.57 -2.18 20.83
C PHE A 104 -23.47 -2.96 22.15
N ASP A 105 -23.20 -4.25 22.03
CA ASP A 105 -22.89 -5.14 23.15
C ASP A 105 -21.36 -5.12 23.39
N GLU A 106 -20.94 -4.55 24.51
CA GLU A 106 -19.52 -4.28 24.78
C GLU A 106 -18.63 -5.53 24.72
N ASP A 107 -19.14 -6.68 25.16
CA ASP A 107 -18.34 -7.89 25.24
C ASP A 107 -18.19 -8.58 23.87
N LYS A 108 -19.09 -8.29 22.92
CA LYS A 108 -19.13 -8.94 21.62
C LYS A 108 -18.42 -8.18 20.52
N ILE A 109 -18.35 -6.85 20.61
CA ILE A 109 -17.74 -6.03 19.56
C ILE A 109 -16.22 -5.92 19.67
N VAL A 110 -15.63 -6.25 20.83
CA VAL A 110 -14.19 -6.15 21.07
C VAL A 110 -13.48 -7.41 20.56
N ASP A 111 -12.72 -7.23 19.48
CA ASP A 111 -11.87 -8.25 18.87
C ASP A 111 -10.42 -8.13 19.38
N ARG A 112 -9.88 -9.25 19.85
CA ARG A 112 -8.55 -9.33 20.50
C ARG A 112 -7.48 -9.95 19.59
N THR A 113 -7.78 -10.19 18.31
CA THR A 113 -6.87 -10.80 17.32
C THR A 113 -5.53 -10.07 17.23
N PHE A 114 -5.54 -8.74 17.37
CA PHE A 114 -4.34 -7.91 17.23
C PHE A 114 -3.73 -7.46 18.55
N ARG A 115 -4.16 -8.00 19.70
CA ARG A 115 -3.78 -7.53 21.04
C ARG A 115 -2.27 -7.34 21.23
N ASP A 116 -1.46 -8.25 20.68
CA ASP A 116 0.01 -8.23 20.81
C ASP A 116 0.70 -7.77 19.50
N LYS A 117 -0.03 -7.07 18.64
CA LYS A 117 0.42 -6.60 17.32
C LYS A 117 0.38 -5.08 17.23
N VAL A 118 1.10 -4.55 16.25
CA VAL A 118 1.03 -3.14 15.87
C VAL A 118 0.08 -3.00 14.70
N ILE A 119 -0.89 -2.09 14.82
CA ILE A 119 -1.73 -1.66 13.69
C ILE A 119 -1.15 -0.38 13.12
N MET A 120 -1.10 -0.27 11.80
CA MET A 120 -0.68 0.94 11.09
C MET A 120 -1.54 1.09 9.82
N PRO A 121 -1.60 2.28 9.20
CA PRO A 121 -2.25 2.44 7.92
C PRO A 121 -1.59 1.55 6.86
N GLY A 122 -2.37 1.09 5.89
CA GLY A 122 -1.83 0.34 4.75
C GLY A 122 -0.83 1.19 3.96
N PHE A 123 0.11 0.52 3.28
CA PHE A 123 1.01 1.22 2.36
C PHE A 123 0.23 1.82 1.18
N VAL A 124 0.60 3.03 0.80
CA VAL A 124 0.05 3.72 -0.37
C VAL A 124 1.17 3.86 -1.40
N GLU A 125 1.06 3.12 -2.50
CA GLU A 125 1.93 3.30 -3.66
C GLU A 125 1.33 4.38 -4.56
N HIS A 126 2.03 5.51 -4.69
CA HIS A 126 1.56 6.68 -5.42
C HIS A 126 1.82 6.57 -6.92
N HIS A 127 2.75 5.72 -7.34
CA HIS A 127 3.07 5.54 -8.74
C HIS A 127 3.49 4.10 -9.02
N LEU A 128 2.52 3.29 -9.45
CA LEU A 128 2.74 1.94 -9.91
C LEU A 128 2.31 1.80 -11.37
N HIS A 129 2.91 0.82 -12.05
CA HIS A 129 2.35 0.25 -13.27
C HIS A 129 1.85 -1.17 -12.98
N PRO A 130 0.61 -1.37 -12.50
CA PRO A 130 0.16 -2.66 -11.99
C PRO A 130 0.30 -3.80 -13.00
N LEU A 131 -0.02 -3.54 -14.27
CA LEU A 131 0.11 -4.52 -15.35
C LEU A 131 1.57 -4.91 -15.59
N LEU A 132 2.49 -3.95 -15.64
CA LEU A 132 3.91 -4.23 -15.86
C LEU A 132 4.52 -4.95 -14.65
N GLY A 133 4.12 -4.58 -13.42
CA GLY A 133 4.54 -5.27 -12.21
C GLY A 133 4.07 -6.73 -12.19
N ALA A 134 2.79 -6.96 -12.50
CA ALA A 134 2.24 -8.31 -12.61
C ALA A 134 2.94 -9.12 -13.71
N MET A 135 3.17 -8.50 -14.88
CA MET A 135 3.85 -9.13 -16.00
C MET A 135 5.28 -9.54 -15.62
N THR A 136 6.04 -8.68 -14.92
CA THR A 136 7.42 -9.00 -14.48
C THR A 136 7.50 -10.28 -13.63
N MET A 137 6.46 -10.60 -12.86
CA MET A 137 6.38 -11.82 -12.05
C MET A 137 5.80 -13.03 -12.81
N ALA A 138 4.94 -12.78 -13.79
CA ALA A 138 4.24 -13.83 -14.53
C ALA A 138 5.02 -14.35 -15.74
N VAL A 139 5.85 -13.51 -16.35
CA VAL A 139 6.59 -13.86 -17.58
C VAL A 139 7.91 -14.56 -17.24
N GLU A 140 8.49 -15.23 -18.24
CA GLU A 140 9.76 -15.92 -18.05
C GLU A 140 10.90 -14.91 -17.83
N VAL A 141 11.63 -15.07 -16.73
CA VAL A 141 12.76 -14.24 -16.35
C VAL A 141 14.03 -14.85 -16.94
N ILE A 142 14.62 -14.17 -17.93
CA ILE A 142 15.91 -14.54 -18.53
C ILE A 142 16.85 -13.34 -18.38
N SER A 143 17.36 -13.14 -17.16
CA SER A 143 18.11 -11.93 -16.79
C SER A 143 19.61 -12.21 -16.62
N ILE A 144 20.41 -11.15 -16.46
CA ILE A 144 21.86 -11.25 -16.23
C ILE A 144 22.26 -11.72 -14.82
N GLU A 145 21.31 -11.72 -13.89
CA GLU A 145 21.51 -12.11 -12.50
C GLU A 145 20.60 -13.29 -12.14
N ASP A 146 20.96 -13.99 -11.07
CA ASP A 146 20.15 -15.07 -10.53
C ASP A 146 18.93 -14.46 -9.83
N TRP A 147 17.73 -14.88 -10.23
CA TRP A 147 16.47 -14.54 -9.56
C TRP A 147 15.98 -15.74 -8.75
N THR A 148 15.90 -15.56 -7.43
CA THR A 148 15.33 -16.56 -6.52
C THR A 148 13.98 -16.07 -6.04
N LEU A 149 12.91 -16.55 -6.67
CA LEU A 149 11.52 -16.23 -6.34
C LEU A 149 10.89 -17.36 -5.51
N PRO A 150 9.82 -17.09 -4.75
CA PRO A 150 9.05 -18.14 -4.09
C PRO A 150 8.57 -19.19 -5.10
N GLY A 151 9.12 -20.40 -5.04
CA GLY A 151 8.75 -21.53 -5.90
C GLY A 151 9.45 -21.60 -7.27
N LYS A 152 10.29 -20.62 -7.63
CA LYS A 152 11.03 -20.63 -8.91
C LYS A 152 12.40 -19.99 -8.78
N LYS A 153 13.43 -20.66 -9.30
CA LYS A 153 14.74 -20.04 -9.53
C LYS A 153 14.94 -19.85 -11.04
N SER A 154 15.26 -18.64 -11.45
CA SER A 154 15.72 -18.31 -12.80
C SER A 154 17.20 -17.97 -12.72
N GLU A 155 18.05 -18.83 -13.26
CA GLU A 155 19.50 -18.58 -13.29
C GLU A 155 19.88 -17.53 -14.32
N ALA A 156 21.00 -16.87 -14.08
CA ALA A 156 21.55 -15.85 -14.95
C ALA A 156 21.87 -16.36 -16.38
N ALA A 157 21.61 -15.51 -17.36
CA ALA A 157 22.12 -15.59 -18.72
C ALA A 157 23.27 -14.58 -18.86
N HIS A 158 24.50 -15.06 -18.95
CA HIS A 158 25.68 -14.18 -18.93
C HIS A 158 26.09 -13.68 -20.31
N ASN A 159 25.56 -14.29 -21.37
CA ASN A 159 25.85 -13.93 -22.75
C ASN A 159 24.63 -14.20 -23.66
N GLU A 160 24.72 -13.78 -24.92
CA GLU A 160 23.65 -13.94 -25.91
C GLU A 160 23.28 -15.41 -26.15
N GLN A 161 24.25 -16.32 -26.16
CA GLN A 161 23.99 -17.74 -26.36
C GLN A 161 23.22 -18.32 -25.18
N ASP A 162 23.60 -18.00 -23.95
CA ASP A 162 22.87 -18.41 -22.74
C ASP A 162 21.41 -17.94 -22.79
N TYR A 163 21.18 -16.69 -23.22
CA TYR A 163 19.83 -16.14 -23.35
C TYR A 163 19.01 -16.93 -24.37
N LYS A 164 19.57 -17.18 -25.56
CA LYS A 164 18.90 -17.93 -26.63
C LYS A 164 18.58 -19.36 -26.21
N ASP A 165 19.52 -20.04 -25.55
CA ASP A 165 19.33 -21.41 -25.08
C ASP A 165 18.20 -21.47 -24.04
N ARG A 166 18.16 -20.51 -23.10
CA ARG A 166 17.07 -20.38 -22.13
C ARG A 166 15.74 -20.03 -22.79
N LEU A 167 15.73 -19.16 -23.81
CA LEU A 167 14.52 -18.82 -24.57
C LEU A 167 13.93 -20.05 -25.27
N VAL A 168 14.77 -20.87 -25.89
CA VAL A 168 14.34 -22.13 -26.52
C VAL A 168 13.79 -23.11 -25.48
N GLN A 169 14.42 -23.21 -24.31
CA GLN A 169 13.92 -24.06 -23.23
C GLN A 169 12.54 -23.58 -22.71
N ALA A 170 12.38 -22.28 -22.49
CA ALA A 170 11.13 -21.67 -22.06
C ALA A 170 10.01 -21.92 -23.08
N HIS A 171 10.30 -21.75 -24.37
CA HIS A 171 9.33 -22.02 -25.43
C HIS A 171 8.90 -23.49 -25.47
N LYS A 172 9.83 -24.44 -25.34
CA LYS A 172 9.51 -25.86 -25.26
C LYS A 172 8.63 -26.21 -24.05
N LEU A 173 8.89 -25.59 -22.89
CA LEU A 173 8.07 -25.78 -21.69
C LEU A 173 6.66 -25.19 -21.88
N MET A 174 6.54 -24.04 -22.55
CA MET A 174 5.24 -23.46 -22.90
C MET A 174 4.45 -24.38 -23.83
N ASP A 175 5.06 -24.89 -24.91
CA ASP A 175 4.40 -25.81 -25.85
C ASP A 175 3.91 -27.10 -25.18
N GLN A 176 4.61 -27.57 -24.14
CA GLN A 176 4.18 -28.72 -23.35
C GLN A 176 2.93 -28.43 -22.51
N ASN A 177 2.80 -27.20 -22.02
CA ASN A 177 1.69 -26.77 -21.15
C ASN A 177 0.50 -26.21 -21.94
N ASP A 178 0.74 -25.71 -23.16
CA ASP A 178 -0.27 -25.20 -24.10
C ASP A 178 -0.06 -25.79 -25.52
N PRO A 179 -0.47 -27.05 -25.76
CA PRO A 179 -0.29 -27.72 -27.05
C PRO A 179 -1.04 -27.05 -28.21
N GLU A 180 -2.04 -26.22 -27.91
CA GLU A 180 -2.82 -25.49 -28.90
C GLU A 180 -2.19 -24.13 -29.29
N GLN A 181 -1.04 -23.78 -28.68
CA GLN A 181 -0.23 -22.57 -28.95
C GLN A 181 -1.09 -21.28 -28.98
N LYS A 182 -1.98 -21.16 -27.99
CA LYS A 182 -2.84 -20.01 -27.80
C LYS A 182 -2.14 -18.90 -27.00
N GLU A 183 -1.11 -19.24 -26.25
CA GLU A 183 -0.35 -18.32 -25.41
C GLU A 183 0.86 -17.72 -26.15
N THR A 184 1.22 -16.50 -25.76
CA THR A 184 2.41 -15.80 -26.28
C THR A 184 3.51 -15.86 -25.23
N LEU A 185 4.70 -16.33 -25.62
CA LEU A 185 5.87 -16.29 -24.74
C LEU A 185 6.41 -14.86 -24.65
N PHE A 186 6.28 -14.27 -23.47
CA PHE A 186 6.96 -13.03 -23.11
C PHE A 186 8.22 -13.34 -22.29
N THR A 187 9.32 -12.68 -22.62
CA THR A 187 10.59 -12.77 -21.88
C THR A 187 11.21 -11.38 -21.74
N TRP A 188 12.03 -11.17 -20.72
CA TRP A 188 12.81 -9.94 -20.54
C TRP A 188 14.18 -10.26 -19.94
N GLY A 189 15.12 -9.31 -20.09
CA GLY A 189 16.47 -9.40 -19.51
C GLY A 189 17.60 -9.65 -20.51
N LEU A 190 17.35 -9.54 -21.82
CA LEU A 190 18.40 -9.62 -22.85
C LEU A 190 19.45 -8.52 -22.64
N THR A 191 20.71 -8.91 -22.49
CA THR A 191 21.85 -8.01 -22.62
C THR A 191 22.71 -8.43 -23.81
N THR A 192 23.24 -7.45 -24.53
CA THR A 192 24.23 -7.66 -25.60
C THR A 192 25.65 -7.30 -25.18
N GLU A 193 25.83 -6.70 -24.01
CA GLU A 193 27.12 -6.27 -23.47
C GLU A 193 27.43 -7.01 -22.17
N VAL A 194 28.58 -7.68 -22.14
CA VAL A 194 29.15 -8.30 -20.93
C VAL A 194 30.18 -7.30 -20.38
N LYS A 195 29.95 -6.79 -19.17
CA LYS A 195 30.96 -5.98 -18.45
C LYS A 195 31.89 -6.86 -17.65
#